data_AF-A0A1V4UAF9-F1
#
_entry.id   AF-A0A1V4UAF9-F1
#
_cell.length_a   1.000
_cell.length_b   1.000
_cell.length_c   1.000
_cell.angle_alpha   90.00
_cell.angle_beta   90.00
_cell.angle_gamma   90.00
#
_symmetry.space_group_name_H-M   'P 1'
#
loop_
_entity.id
_entity.type
_entity.pdbx_description
1 polymer ?
#
loop_
_entity_poly.entity_id
_entity_poly.type
_entity_poly.pdbx_seq_one_letter_code
_entity_poly.pdbx_strand_id
1 'polypeptide(L)'
;MRQNPAFDAKTVITELRTGEALVSFLDRKGSPGVTERAFIYPPKSRLAPLTPGERDAAIRSSPLFGTYEKPLDRASAYEMLATRAEAPAMSQPKKEESQRPKKSAREPASAPRKAGTDVLTRMAGSAARAAGTQVGREIIRGILGSLAKK
;
A
#
# COMPACT_ATOMS: atom_id res chain seq x y z
N MET A 1 0.90 38.31 33.89
CA MET A 1 1.74 39.46 33.50
C MET A 1 1.82 40.42 34.68
N ARG A 2 3.02 40.84 35.11
CA ARG A 2 3.13 41.86 36.18
C ARG A 2 2.83 43.24 35.60
N GLN A 3 2.13 44.05 36.37
CA GLN A 3 1.72 45.39 35.96
C GLN A 3 2.93 46.31 35.80
N ASN A 4 2.90 47.15 34.77
CA ASN A 4 3.88 48.19 34.54
C ASN A 4 3.30 49.53 35.00
N PRO A 5 3.97 50.30 35.87
CA PRO A 5 3.47 51.61 36.29
C PRO A 5 3.48 52.66 35.15
N ALA A 6 4.24 52.43 34.08
CA ALA A 6 4.33 53.36 32.95
C ALA A 6 3.11 53.33 32.03
N PHE A 7 2.30 52.26 32.06
CA PHE A 7 1.11 52.14 31.21
C PHE A 7 0.08 51.12 31.73
N ASP A 8 -1.19 51.31 31.37
CA ASP A 8 -2.23 50.31 31.62
C ASP A 8 -2.26 49.24 30.52
N ALA A 9 -1.94 48.00 30.88
CA ALA A 9 -1.94 46.87 29.96
C ALA A 9 -3.32 46.62 29.32
N LYS A 10 -4.43 46.90 30.02
CA LYS A 10 -5.79 46.70 29.50
C LYS A 10 -6.12 47.66 28.36
N THR A 11 -5.63 48.89 28.44
CA THR A 11 -5.76 49.87 27.36
C THR A 11 -4.81 49.52 26.22
N VAL A 12 -3.53 49.31 26.54
CA VAL A 12 -2.50 49.07 25.53
C VAL A 12 -2.78 47.84 24.68
N ILE A 13 -3.30 46.75 25.25
CA ILE A 13 -3.60 45.52 24.47
C ILE A 13 -4.63 45.77 23.36
N THR A 14 -5.50 46.77 23.50
CA THR A 14 -6.48 47.15 22.46
C THR A 14 -5.88 48.06 21.39
N GLU A 15 -4.76 48.71 21.68
CA GLU A 15 -4.07 49.65 20.78
C GLU A 15 -2.94 49.00 19.97
N LEU A 16 -2.57 47.75 20.30
CA LEU A 16 -1.49 47.03 19.63
C LEU A 16 -1.77 46.88 18.12
N ARG A 17 -0.74 47.17 17.33
CA ARG A 17 -0.75 47.00 15.87
C ARG A 17 0.02 45.76 15.44
N THR A 18 -0.03 45.43 14.15
CA THR A 18 0.77 44.35 13.57
C THR A 18 2.26 44.56 13.87
N GLY A 19 2.87 43.55 14.48
CA GLY A 19 4.28 43.59 14.87
C GLY A 19 4.54 44.15 16.27
N GLU A 20 3.52 44.52 17.04
CA GLU A 20 3.65 44.91 18.45
C GLU A 20 3.12 43.82 19.37
N ALA A 21 3.74 43.66 20.54
CA ALA A 21 3.32 42.72 21.56
C ALA A 21 3.61 43.23 22.98
N LEU A 22 2.79 42.78 23.93
CA LEU A 22 3.12 42.84 25.35
C LEU A 22 3.93 41.61 25.72
N VAL A 23 5.15 41.81 26.21
CA VAL A 23 6.11 40.75 26.51
C VAL A 23 6.53 40.85 27.97
N SER A 24 6.60 39.72 28.65
CA SER A 24 7.20 39.61 29.98
C SER A 24 8.23 38.49 29.97
N PHE A 25 9.44 38.76 30.43
CA PHE A 25 10.49 37.76 30.60
C PHE A 25 10.43 37.13 31.99
N LEU A 26 10.93 35.90 32.12
CA LEU A 26 11.06 35.24 33.42
C LEU A 26 12.34 35.71 34.12
N ASP A 27 12.29 35.84 35.44
CA ASP A 27 13.45 36.08 36.28
C ASP A 27 14.25 34.78 36.54
N ARG A 28 15.32 34.87 37.34
CA ARG A 28 16.18 33.72 37.69
C ARG A 28 15.44 32.60 38.43
N LYS A 29 14.30 32.90 39.06
CA LYS A 29 13.46 31.94 39.78
C LYS A 29 12.29 31.46 38.91
N GLY A 30 12.25 31.85 37.63
CA GLY A 30 11.16 31.51 36.71
C GLY A 30 9.88 32.31 36.96
N SER A 31 9.91 33.36 37.78
CA SER A 31 8.75 34.24 38.00
C SER A 31 8.67 35.29 36.90
N PRO A 32 7.47 35.61 36.36
CA PRO A 32 7.33 36.66 35.37
C PRO A 32 7.75 38.03 35.91
N GLY A 33 8.58 38.74 35.15
CA GLY A 33 8.96 40.13 35.37
C GLY A 33 7.87 41.11 34.94
N VAL A 34 8.20 42.41 35.02
CA VAL A 34 7.34 43.52 34.58
C VAL A 34 7.08 43.39 33.08
N THR A 35 5.83 43.66 32.68
CA THR A 35 5.42 43.56 31.27
C THR A 35 5.85 44.81 30.52
N GLU A 36 6.45 44.63 29.36
CA GLU A 36 6.90 45.70 28.47
C GLU A 36 6.18 45.62 27.13
N ARG A 37 6.06 46.76 26.45
CA ARG A 37 5.60 46.81 25.06
C ARG A 37 6.82 46.73 24.14
N ALA A 38 6.81 45.77 23.22
CA ALA A 38 7.94 45.50 22.33
C ALA A 38 7.48 45.31 20.89
N PHE A 39 8.40 45.58 19.96
CA PHE A 39 8.24 45.20 18.56
C PHE A 39 8.77 43.78 18.34
N ILE A 40 8.00 42.97 17.62
CA ILE A 40 8.36 41.61 17.24
C ILE A 40 9.09 41.66 15.91
N TYR A 41 10.33 41.19 15.90
CA TYR A 41 11.08 41.02 14.67
C TYR A 41 10.40 39.95 13.81
N PRO A 42 9.97 40.27 12.57
CA PRO A 42 9.25 39.32 11.75
C PRO A 42 10.15 38.15 11.35
N PRO A 43 9.59 36.94 11.19
CA PRO A 43 10.37 35.82 10.67
C PRO A 43 10.82 36.13 9.25
N LYS A 44 12.06 35.75 8.91
CA LYS A 44 12.56 35.78 7.53
C LYS A 44 12.10 34.55 6.73
N SER A 45 10.91 34.03 7.03
CA SER A 45 10.36 32.88 6.32
C SER A 45 9.50 33.34 5.15
N ARG A 46 9.59 32.60 4.04
CA ARG A 46 8.65 32.73 2.94
C ARG A 46 7.57 31.66 3.13
N LEU A 47 6.33 32.09 3.40
CA LEU A 47 5.17 31.19 3.51
C LEU A 47 4.56 30.83 2.14
N ALA A 48 5.03 31.47 1.07
CA ALA A 48 4.60 31.13 -0.28
C ALA A 48 5.11 29.74 -0.68
N PRO A 49 4.32 28.96 -1.44
CA PRO A 49 4.78 27.71 -2.02
C PRO A 49 6.09 27.89 -2.80
N LEU A 50 6.95 26.87 -2.76
CA LEU A 50 8.14 26.82 -3.61
C LEU A 50 7.75 26.92 -5.08
N THR A 51 8.49 27.72 -5.84
CA THR A 51 8.35 27.70 -7.30
C THR A 51 8.74 26.31 -7.83
N PRO A 52 8.24 25.90 -9.01
CA PRO A 52 8.62 24.62 -9.61
C PRO A 52 10.15 24.46 -9.73
N GLY A 53 10.87 25.50 -10.15
CA GLY A 53 12.33 25.47 -10.27
C GLY A 53 13.07 25.30 -8.93
N GLU A 54 12.63 25.98 -7.88
CA GLU A 54 13.23 25.82 -6.54
C GLU A 54 12.94 24.41 -5.97
N ARG A 55 11.73 23.89 -6.20
CA ARG A 55 11.36 22.53 -5.82
C ARG A 55 12.23 21.51 -6.56
N ASP A 56 12.40 21.65 -7.87
CA ASP A 56 13.21 20.74 -8.66
C ASP A 56 14.68 20.77 -8.25
N ALA A 57 15.22 21.96 -7.96
CA ALA A 57 16.58 22.11 -7.45
C ALA A 57 16.76 21.38 -6.10
N ALA A 58 15.79 21.51 -5.19
CA ALA A 58 15.81 20.82 -3.90
C ALA A 58 15.67 19.30 -4.03
N ILE A 59 14.87 18.81 -5.00
CA ILE A 59 14.74 17.38 -5.27
C ILE A 59 16.05 16.83 -5.84
N ARG A 60 16.67 17.55 -6.80
CA ARG A 60 17.92 17.14 -7.46
C ARG A 60 19.14 17.15 -6.54
N SER A 61 19.15 18.00 -5.51
CA SER A 61 20.23 18.03 -4.53
C SER A 61 20.16 16.90 -3.49
N SER A 62 19.07 16.15 -3.47
CA SER A 62 18.90 15.02 -2.55
C SER A 62 19.87 13.88 -2.86
N PRO A 63 20.52 13.26 -1.85
CA PRO A 63 21.32 12.05 -2.05
C PRO A 63 20.54 10.85 -2.62
N LEU A 64 19.21 10.89 -2.52
CA LEU A 64 18.30 9.85 -3.02
C LEU A 64 17.94 10.06 -4.50
N PHE A 65 18.30 11.22 -5.06
CA PHE A 65 18.09 11.52 -6.47
C PHE A 65 18.99 10.61 -7.32
N GLY A 66 18.40 9.90 -8.28
CA GLY A 66 19.07 8.85 -9.07
C GLY A 66 18.64 7.42 -8.70
N THR A 67 18.07 7.23 -7.50
CA THR A 67 17.42 5.97 -7.10
C THR A 67 15.89 6.08 -7.16
N TYR A 68 15.34 7.21 -6.72
CA TYR A 68 13.89 7.41 -6.53
C TYR A 68 13.31 8.56 -7.36
N GLU A 69 14.04 9.07 -8.34
CA GLU A 69 13.59 10.19 -9.19
C GLU A 69 12.47 9.78 -10.16
N LYS A 70 12.42 8.50 -10.52
CA LYS A 70 11.44 8.00 -11.49
C LYS A 70 10.08 7.79 -10.81
N PRO A 71 9.03 8.52 -11.23
CA PRO A 71 7.69 8.24 -10.75
C PRO A 71 7.28 6.86 -11.26
N LEU A 72 6.74 6.04 -10.36
CA LEU A 72 6.36 4.67 -10.67
C LEU A 72 4.87 4.51 -10.45
N ASP A 73 4.13 4.57 -11.56
CA ASP A 73 2.68 4.38 -11.58
C ASP A 73 2.38 2.89 -11.76
N ARG A 74 1.83 2.26 -10.72
CA ARG A 74 1.54 0.81 -10.73
C ARG A 74 0.06 0.62 -10.99
N ALA A 75 -0.27 -0.34 -11.85
CA ALA A 75 -1.65 -0.78 -12.02
C ALA A 75 -2.26 -1.16 -10.66
N SER A 76 -3.37 -0.52 -10.32
CA SER A 76 -4.03 -0.79 -9.05
C SER A 76 -4.71 -2.15 -9.08
N ALA A 77 -4.86 -2.81 -7.92
CA ALA A 77 -5.59 -4.08 -7.85
C ALA A 77 -7.04 -3.92 -8.37
N TYR A 78 -7.64 -2.75 -8.18
CA TYR A 78 -8.95 -2.41 -8.70
C TYR A 78 -8.97 -2.40 -10.24
N GLU A 79 -8.03 -1.71 -10.89
CA GLU A 79 -7.89 -1.71 -12.36
C GLU A 79 -7.67 -3.13 -12.89
N MET A 80 -6.79 -3.91 -12.27
CA MET A 80 -6.54 -5.29 -12.68
C MET A 80 -7.81 -6.17 -12.59
N LEU A 81 -8.63 -5.97 -11.56
CA LEU A 81 -9.88 -6.70 -11.38
C LEU A 81 -10.98 -6.22 -12.33
N ALA A 82 -11.08 -4.91 -12.59
CA ALA A 82 -12.01 -4.35 -13.56
C ALA A 82 -11.69 -4.86 -14.97
N THR A 83 -10.43 -4.82 -15.39
CA THR A 83 -10.00 -5.38 -16.69
C THR A 83 -10.30 -6.88 -16.80
N ARG A 84 -10.19 -7.64 -15.70
CA ARG A 84 -10.55 -9.07 -15.68
C ARG A 84 -12.06 -9.31 -15.74
N ALA A 85 -12.87 -8.43 -15.16
CA ALA A 85 -14.33 -8.51 -15.20
C ALA A 85 -14.89 -8.08 -16.57
N GLU A 86 -14.22 -7.15 -17.24
CA GLU A 86 -14.57 -6.66 -18.58
C GLU A 86 -14.02 -7.53 -19.70
N ALA A 87 -12.98 -8.34 -19.45
CA ALA A 87 -12.53 -9.36 -20.39
C ALA A 87 -13.63 -10.43 -20.55
N PRO A 88 -14.31 -10.54 -21.71
CA PRO A 88 -15.19 -11.67 -21.95
C PRO A 88 -14.36 -12.94 -21.86
N ALA A 89 -14.94 -14.02 -21.34
CA ALA A 89 -14.30 -15.32 -21.11
C ALA A 89 -13.71 -15.94 -22.41
N MET A 90 -12.62 -15.38 -22.93
CA MET A 90 -11.91 -15.83 -24.11
C MET A 90 -10.71 -16.65 -23.67
N SER A 91 -11.03 -17.82 -23.10
CA SER A 91 -10.24 -19.04 -23.21
C SER A 91 -10.88 -20.11 -22.34
N GLN A 92 -11.95 -20.71 -22.84
CA GLN A 92 -12.13 -22.14 -22.60
C GLN A 92 -10.84 -22.82 -23.09
N PRO A 93 -10.14 -23.63 -22.28
CA PRO A 93 -9.04 -24.42 -22.82
C PRO A 93 -9.65 -25.41 -23.82
N LYS A 94 -9.43 -25.16 -25.11
CA LYS A 94 -9.51 -26.20 -26.14
C LYS A 94 -8.68 -27.37 -25.63
N LYS A 95 -9.31 -28.54 -25.56
CA LYS A 95 -8.63 -29.81 -25.40
C LYS A 95 -7.72 -30.00 -26.62
N GLU A 96 -6.46 -29.60 -26.49
CA GLU A 96 -5.40 -30.06 -27.38
C GLU A 96 -4.80 -31.32 -26.78
N GLU A 97 -5.31 -32.43 -27.29
CA GLU A 97 -4.65 -33.71 -27.31
C GLU A 97 -3.40 -33.61 -28.20
N SER A 98 -2.32 -34.28 -27.76
CA SER A 98 -1.02 -34.42 -28.44
C SER A 98 0.02 -33.34 -28.15
N GLN A 99 0.91 -33.62 -27.20
CA GLN A 99 2.32 -33.95 -27.50
C GLN A 99 3.07 -34.27 -26.19
N ARG A 100 3.28 -35.57 -25.94
CA ARG A 100 4.22 -36.03 -24.90
C ARG A 100 5.65 -35.81 -25.42
N PRO A 101 6.57 -35.20 -24.64
CA PRO A 101 7.98 -35.20 -25.01
C PRO A 101 8.55 -36.60 -24.77
N LYS A 102 9.10 -37.20 -25.83
CA LYS A 102 10.00 -38.35 -25.74
C LYS A 102 11.26 -37.90 -25.00
N LYS A 103 11.53 -38.47 -23.83
CA LYS A 103 12.89 -38.58 -23.28
C LYS A 103 13.23 -40.04 -23.01
N SER A 104 14.37 -40.39 -23.55
CA SER A 104 15.07 -41.67 -23.59
C SER A 104 15.58 -42.15 -22.24
N ALA A 105 15.75 -43.48 -22.18
CA ALA A 105 16.80 -44.26 -21.49
C ALA A 105 16.41 -45.02 -20.21
N ARG A 106 16.09 -46.32 -20.36
CA ARG A 106 16.92 -47.47 -19.95
C ARG A 106 16.16 -48.80 -20.14
N GLU A 107 16.77 -49.73 -20.88
CA GLU A 107 16.44 -51.17 -21.00
C GLU A 107 17.01 -51.98 -19.81
N PRO A 108 16.79 -53.31 -19.70
CA PRO A 108 15.67 -54.15 -20.17
C PRO A 108 15.16 -55.12 -19.06
N ALA A 109 13.95 -55.68 -19.17
CA ALA A 109 13.61 -56.94 -18.49
C ALA A 109 12.34 -57.62 -19.07
N SER A 110 12.57 -58.80 -19.66
CA SER A 110 11.71 -60.00 -19.71
C SER A 110 10.22 -59.90 -20.09
N ALA A 111 9.89 -60.56 -21.20
CA ALA A 111 8.56 -61.02 -21.64
C ALA A 111 7.92 -62.02 -20.61
N PRO A 112 6.63 -62.45 -20.72
CA PRO A 112 5.85 -62.64 -21.95
C PRO A 112 4.38 -62.16 -21.96
N ARG A 113 3.84 -62.14 -23.19
CA ARG A 113 2.45 -61.92 -23.58
C ARG A 113 1.45 -62.72 -22.74
N LYS A 114 0.30 -62.11 -22.39
CA LYS A 114 -1.02 -62.76 -22.46
C LYS A 114 -2.13 -61.71 -22.63
N ALA A 115 -2.99 -61.99 -23.60
CA ALA A 115 -4.13 -61.22 -24.00
C ALA A 115 -5.32 -61.44 -23.04
N GLY A 116 -6.16 -60.40 -22.91
CA GLY A 116 -7.49 -60.50 -22.33
C GLY A 116 -7.71 -59.66 -21.07
N THR A 117 -8.80 -58.90 -21.05
CA THR A 117 -9.42 -58.18 -19.91
C THR A 117 -8.98 -56.72 -19.61
N ASP A 118 -9.21 -55.80 -20.56
CA ASP A 118 -8.96 -54.34 -20.44
C ASP A 118 -10.26 -53.51 -20.28
N VAL A 119 -11.26 -54.02 -19.54
CA VAL A 119 -12.52 -53.29 -19.31
C VAL A 119 -12.73 -52.97 -17.83
N LEU A 120 -12.42 -53.90 -16.93
CA LEU A 120 -12.62 -53.71 -15.49
C LEU A 120 -11.63 -52.70 -14.88
N THR A 121 -10.37 -52.70 -15.35
CA THR A 121 -9.32 -51.78 -14.88
C THR A 121 -9.55 -50.33 -15.33
N ARG A 122 -10.25 -50.12 -16.46
CA ARG A 122 -10.56 -48.77 -16.96
C ARG A 122 -11.75 -48.12 -16.23
N MET A 123 -12.73 -48.89 -15.75
CA MET A 123 -13.84 -48.38 -14.94
C MET A 123 -13.42 -48.00 -13.51
N ALA A 124 -12.46 -48.72 -12.91
CA ALA A 124 -11.94 -48.37 -11.59
C ALA A 124 -11.21 -47.01 -11.59
N GLY A 125 -10.47 -46.70 -12.66
CA GLY A 125 -9.74 -45.43 -12.79
C GLY A 125 -10.61 -44.19 -13.00
N SER A 126 -11.82 -44.35 -13.55
CA SER A 126 -12.75 -43.24 -13.83
C SER A 126 -13.68 -42.94 -12.65
N ALA A 127 -14.11 -43.96 -11.88
CA ALA A 127 -14.90 -43.75 -10.66
C ALA A 127 -14.12 -43.01 -9.56
N ALA A 128 -12.82 -43.30 -9.40
CA ALA A 128 -11.96 -42.63 -8.43
C ALA A 128 -11.73 -41.13 -8.73
N ARG A 129 -11.76 -40.72 -10.01
CA ARG A 129 -11.60 -39.30 -10.40
C ARG A 129 -12.90 -38.49 -10.28
N ALA A 130 -14.05 -39.12 -10.45
CA ALA A 130 -15.33 -38.43 -10.30
C ALA A 130 -15.68 -38.19 -8.81
N ALA A 131 -15.46 -39.18 -7.94
CA ALA A 131 -15.76 -39.08 -6.51
C ALA A 131 -14.90 -38.03 -5.76
N GLY A 132 -13.68 -37.76 -6.21
CA GLY A 132 -12.78 -36.79 -5.56
C GLY A 132 -13.15 -35.32 -5.74
N THR A 133 -13.85 -34.98 -6.83
CA THR A 133 -14.13 -33.56 -7.18
C THR A 133 -15.43 -33.01 -6.60
N GLN A 134 -16.37 -33.88 -6.21
CA GLN A 134 -17.62 -33.45 -5.57
C GLN A 134 -17.47 -33.26 -4.05
N VAL A 135 -16.78 -34.18 -3.36
CA VAL A 135 -16.54 -34.08 -1.91
C VAL A 135 -15.64 -32.87 -1.55
N GLY A 136 -14.67 -32.53 -2.41
CA GLY A 136 -13.79 -31.37 -2.19
C GLY A 136 -14.49 -30.01 -2.27
N ARG A 137 -15.54 -29.89 -3.09
CA ARG A 137 -16.28 -28.62 -3.27
C ARG A 137 -17.21 -28.30 -2.10
N GLU A 138 -17.75 -29.31 -1.42
CA GLU A 138 -18.58 -29.11 -0.23
C GLU A 138 -17.75 -28.81 1.02
N ILE A 139 -16.58 -29.45 1.18
CA ILE A 139 -15.66 -29.16 2.30
C ILE A 139 -15.14 -27.71 2.23
N ILE A 140 -14.79 -27.21 1.04
CA ILE A 140 -14.34 -25.83 0.85
C ILE A 140 -15.45 -24.82 1.16
N ARG A 141 -16.72 -25.13 0.85
CA ARG A 141 -17.86 -24.27 1.22
C ARG A 141 -18.20 -24.35 2.71
N GLY A 142 -18.08 -25.52 3.34
CA GLY A 142 -18.34 -25.70 4.77
C GLY A 142 -17.31 -25.00 5.68
N ILE A 143 -16.04 -25.00 5.29
CA ILE A 143 -14.95 -24.36 6.06
C ILE A 143 -14.89 -22.85 5.79
N LEU A 144 -15.17 -22.39 4.58
CA LEU A 144 -15.14 -20.96 4.25
C LEU A 144 -16.44 -20.22 4.65
N GLY A 145 -17.55 -20.95 4.78
CA GLY A 145 -18.84 -20.40 5.23
C GLY A 145 -18.91 -20.11 6.74
N SER A 146 -18.12 -20.78 7.57
CA SER A 146 -18.10 -20.55 9.03
C SER A 146 -17.26 -19.34 9.46
N LEU A 147 -16.46 -18.78 8.56
CA LEU A 147 -15.63 -17.58 8.78
C LEU A 147 -16.30 -16.27 8.29
N ALA A 148 -17.37 -16.36 7.50
CA ALA A 148 -18.08 -15.20 6.95
C ALA A 148 -19.39 -14.86 7.71
N LYS A 149 -19.65 -15.50 8.86
CA LYS A 149 -20.79 -15.17 9.72
C LYS A 149 -20.32 -14.67 11.08
N LYS A 150 -19.91 -13.41 11.13
CA LYS A 150 -20.11 -12.50 12.27
C LYS A 150 -20.20 -11.07 11.78
#